data_AF-A0A0C2MQV0-F1
#
_entry.id   AF-A0A0C2MQV0-F1
#
_cell.length_a   1.000
_cell.length_b   1.000
_cell.length_c   1.000
_cell.angle_alpha   90.00
_cell.angle_beta   90.00
_cell.angle_gamma   90.00
#
_symmetry.space_group_name_H-M   'P 1'
#
loop_
_entity.id
_entity.type
_entity.pdbx_description
1 polymer ?
#
loop_
_entity_poly.entity_id
_entity_poly.type
_entity_poly.pdbx_seq_one_letter_code
_entity_poly.pdbx_strand_id
1 'polypeptide(L)'
;MPEITTYELSERSFVEIKSTKAYSCYQKIIDVYLKYDEINKAIQRCVVYGHECEKEFNDTKKRDEFYDQADDLRRLNKISHICVIKKFQPSKYEKDIQKAIIYRERFYVKHQELGYIAISYVCN
;
A
#
# COMPACT_ATOMS: atom_id res chain seq x y z
N MET A 1 6.32 -15.44 -5.12
CA MET A 1 5.14 -16.35 -5.14
C MET A 1 4.50 -16.29 -6.51
N PRO A 2 4.49 -17.39 -7.29
CA PRO A 2 3.98 -17.40 -8.66
C PRO A 2 2.47 -17.10 -8.75
N GLU A 3 1.71 -17.36 -7.69
CA GLU A 3 0.28 -17.04 -7.63
C GLU A 3 0.01 -15.52 -7.63
N ILE A 4 0.79 -14.75 -6.87
CA ILE A 4 0.68 -13.28 -6.81
C ILE A 4 0.94 -12.67 -8.18
N THR A 5 2.00 -13.11 -8.87
CA THR A 5 2.39 -12.55 -10.17
C THR A 5 1.30 -12.70 -11.22
N THR A 6 0.54 -13.80 -11.18
CA THR A 6 -0.59 -14.04 -12.09
C THR A 6 -1.75 -13.09 -11.81
N TYR A 7 -2.07 -12.88 -10.52
CA TYR A 7 -3.11 -11.94 -10.14
C TYR A 7 -2.71 -10.49 -10.43
N GLU A 8 -1.45 -10.09 -10.21
CA GLU A 8 -0.93 -8.75 -10.56
C GLU A 8 -0.91 -8.47 -12.06
N LEU A 9 -0.69 -9.50 -12.89
CA LEU A 9 -0.83 -9.36 -14.34
C LEU A 9 -2.30 -9.13 -14.74
N SER A 10 -3.20 -9.95 -14.18
CA SER A 10 -4.63 -9.88 -14.47
C SER A 10 -5.24 -8.57 -13.99
N GLU A 11 -4.89 -8.15 -12.79
CA GLU A 11 -5.28 -6.89 -12.17
C GLU A 11 -4.94 -5.71 -13.07
N ARG A 12 -3.67 -5.56 -13.49
CA ARG A 12 -3.27 -4.49 -14.41
C ARG A 12 -4.12 -4.43 -15.67
N SER A 13 -4.35 -5.57 -16.30
CA SER A 13 -5.22 -5.63 -17.49
C SER A 13 -6.66 -5.19 -17.19
N PHE A 14 -7.21 -5.56 -16.02
CA PHE A 14 -8.55 -5.14 -15.62
C PHE A 14 -8.62 -3.65 -15.28
N VAL A 15 -7.58 -3.09 -14.66
CA VAL A 15 -7.48 -1.66 -14.37
C VAL A 15 -7.42 -0.83 -15.65
N GLU A 16 -6.61 -1.24 -16.63
CA GLU A 16 -6.51 -0.58 -17.94
C GLU A 16 -7.87 -0.47 -18.64
N ILE A 17 -8.70 -1.52 -18.58
CA ILE A 17 -10.05 -1.51 -19.16
C ILE A 17 -11.13 -1.01 -18.19
N LYS A 18 -10.75 -0.50 -17.02
CA LYS A 18 -11.66 -0.04 -15.95
C LYS A 18 -12.71 -1.08 -15.54
N SER A 19 -12.34 -2.34 -15.53
CA SER A 19 -13.20 -3.44 -15.08
C SER A 19 -13.12 -3.61 -13.57
N THR A 20 -14.28 -3.63 -12.90
CA THR A 20 -14.39 -3.92 -11.46
C THR A 20 -13.92 -5.33 -11.09
N LYS A 21 -13.61 -6.20 -12.06
CA LYS A 21 -12.91 -7.47 -11.84
C LYS A 21 -11.54 -7.28 -11.18
N ALA A 22 -10.91 -6.13 -11.34
CA ALA A 22 -9.68 -5.76 -10.63
C ALA A 22 -9.81 -5.95 -9.11
N TYR A 23 -10.98 -5.65 -8.53
CA TYR A 23 -11.23 -5.79 -7.10
C TYR A 23 -11.09 -7.23 -6.61
N SER A 24 -11.50 -8.19 -7.44
CA SER A 24 -11.36 -9.61 -7.11
C SER A 24 -9.88 -10.03 -7.11
N CYS A 25 -9.08 -9.50 -8.05
CA CYS A 25 -7.64 -9.74 -8.08
C CYS A 25 -6.95 -9.09 -6.88
N TYR A 26 -7.31 -7.85 -6.52
CA TYR A 26 -6.81 -7.17 -5.32
C TYR A 26 -7.01 -8.02 -4.07
N GLN A 27 -8.25 -8.51 -3.86
CA GLN A 27 -8.56 -9.37 -2.72
C GLN A 27 -7.75 -10.67 -2.74
N LYS A 28 -7.63 -11.33 -3.90
CA LYS A 28 -6.84 -12.56 -4.03
C LYS A 28 -5.37 -12.35 -3.69
N ILE A 29 -4.78 -11.23 -4.11
CA ILE A 29 -3.40 -10.88 -3.76
C ILE A 29 -3.26 -10.70 -2.25
N ILE A 30 -4.21 -10.01 -1.61
CA ILE A 30 -4.23 -9.83 -0.14
C ILE A 30 -4.35 -11.19 0.55
N ASP A 31 -5.28 -12.04 0.13
CA ASP A 31 -5.51 -13.36 0.69
C ASP A 31 -4.23 -14.23 0.61
N VAL A 32 -3.49 -14.15 -0.49
CA VAL A 32 -2.20 -14.84 -0.62
C VAL A 32 -1.20 -14.30 0.41
N TYR A 33 -1.04 -12.99 0.56
CA TYR A 33 -0.14 -12.45 1.59
C TYR A 33 -0.53 -12.88 3.00
N LEU A 34 -1.83 -12.91 3.32
CA LEU A 34 -2.32 -13.40 4.62
C LEU A 34 -2.04 -14.89 4.82
N LYS A 35 -2.21 -15.71 3.78
CA LYS A 35 -1.92 -17.15 3.82
C LYS A 35 -0.47 -17.46 4.17
N TYR A 36 0.45 -16.59 3.77
CA TYR A 36 1.88 -16.74 4.05
C TYR A 36 2.36 -15.89 5.23
N ASP A 37 1.45 -15.38 6.06
CA ASP A 37 1.74 -14.58 7.24
C ASP A 37 2.54 -13.28 6.96
N GLU A 38 2.49 -12.79 5.72
CA GLU A 38 3.11 -11.52 5.32
C GLU A 38 2.18 -10.34 5.63
N ILE A 39 1.78 -10.21 6.89
CA ILE A 39 0.74 -9.28 7.36
C ILE A 39 1.01 -7.82 6.95
N ASN A 40 2.26 -7.36 7.08
CA ASN A 40 2.64 -6.00 6.69
C ASN A 40 2.43 -5.74 5.19
N LYS A 41 2.71 -6.74 4.33
CA LYS A 41 2.47 -6.61 2.89
C LYS A 41 0.99 -6.65 2.58
N ALA A 42 0.21 -7.50 3.26
CA ALA A 42 -1.25 -7.51 3.14
C ALA A 42 -1.86 -6.14 3.48
N ILE A 43 -1.44 -5.53 4.60
CA ILE A 43 -1.86 -4.18 5.01
C ILE A 43 -1.47 -3.15 3.96
N GLN A 44 -0.22 -3.18 3.47
CA GLN A 44 0.25 -2.24 2.45
C GLN A 44 -0.61 -2.35 1.18
N ARG A 45 -0.91 -3.56 0.72
CA ARG A 45 -1.75 -3.79 -0.45
C ARG A 45 -3.17 -3.27 -0.28
N CYS A 46 -3.78 -3.45 0.90
CA CYS A 46 -5.08 -2.87 1.20
C CYS A 46 -5.06 -1.34 1.00
N VAL A 47 -4.05 -0.64 1.51
CA VAL A 47 -3.94 0.83 1.35
C VAL A 47 -3.70 1.24 -0.11
N VAL A 48 -2.83 0.52 -0.82
CA VAL A 48 -2.55 0.83 -2.23
C VAL A 48 -3.80 0.64 -3.08
N TYR A 49 -4.47 -0.51 -2.95
CA TYR A 49 -5.67 -0.81 -3.75
C TYR A 49 -6.86 0.05 -3.38
N GLY A 50 -7.01 0.44 -2.10
CA GLY A 50 -8.04 1.41 -1.72
C GLY A 50 -7.84 2.75 -2.43
N HIS A 51 -6.61 3.28 -2.44
CA HIS A 51 -6.29 4.52 -3.16
C HIS A 51 -6.49 4.39 -4.68
N GLU A 52 -6.19 3.23 -5.25
CA GLU A 52 -6.40 2.95 -6.66
C GLU A 52 -7.90 2.86 -7.04
N CYS A 53 -8.73 2.27 -6.17
CA CYS A 53 -10.19 2.27 -6.34
C CYS A 53 -10.76 3.68 -6.47
N GLU A 54 -10.28 4.63 -5.65
CA GLU A 54 -10.68 6.02 -5.76
C GLU A 54 -10.15 6.67 -7.04
N LYS A 55 -8.88 6.47 -7.40
CA LYS A 55 -8.27 7.16 -8.54
C LYS A 55 -8.73 6.64 -9.90
N GLU A 56 -8.73 5.33 -10.09
CA GLU A 56 -8.96 4.72 -11.41
C GLU A 56 -10.45 4.48 -11.67
N PHE A 57 -11.21 4.19 -10.60
CA PHE A 57 -12.62 3.80 -10.69
C PHE A 57 -13.58 4.82 -10.08
N ASN A 58 -13.08 5.87 -9.41
CA ASN A 58 -13.90 6.83 -8.65
C ASN A 58 -14.81 6.14 -7.61
N ASP A 59 -14.38 5.00 -7.09
CA ASP A 59 -15.13 4.15 -6.17
C ASP A 59 -14.65 4.36 -4.73
N THR A 60 -15.19 5.42 -4.11
CA THR A 60 -14.87 5.77 -2.72
C THR A 60 -15.36 4.72 -1.72
N LYS A 61 -16.41 3.96 -2.08
CA LYS A 61 -16.91 2.90 -1.21
C LYS A 61 -15.90 1.76 -1.15
N LYS A 62 -15.39 1.30 -2.29
CA LYS A 62 -14.34 0.28 -2.32
C LYS A 62 -13.03 0.75 -1.71
N ARG A 63 -12.67 2.03 -1.88
CA ARG A 63 -11.57 2.64 -1.14
C ARG A 63 -11.72 2.41 0.36
N ASP A 64 -12.86 2.79 0.92
CA ASP A 64 -13.11 2.69 2.37
C ASP A 64 -13.11 1.24 2.84
N GLU A 65 -13.70 0.31 2.09
CA GLU A 65 -13.66 -1.12 2.41
C GLU A 65 -12.22 -1.67 2.55
N PHE A 66 -11.32 -1.29 1.64
CA PHE A 66 -9.92 -1.71 1.74
C PHE A 66 -9.16 -0.99 2.87
N TYR A 67 -9.48 0.27 3.15
CA TYR A 67 -8.87 0.99 4.28
C TYR A 67 -9.29 0.40 5.62
N ASP A 68 -10.57 0.09 5.77
CA ASP A 68 -11.12 -0.59 6.96
C ASP A 68 -10.47 -1.96 7.14
N GLN A 69 -10.30 -2.73 6.05
CA GLN A 69 -9.57 -4.00 6.09
C GLN A 69 -8.12 -3.83 6.57
N ALA A 70 -7.43 -2.78 6.11
CA ALA A 70 -6.07 -2.49 6.56
C ALA A 70 -6.02 -2.20 8.07
N ASP A 71 -6.96 -1.41 8.57
CA ASP A 71 -7.04 -1.05 9.99
C ASP A 71 -7.45 -2.24 10.87
N ASP A 72 -8.34 -3.10 10.38
CA ASP A 72 -8.70 -4.36 11.04
C ASP A 72 -7.50 -5.30 11.15
N LEU A 73 -6.73 -5.46 10.07
CA LEU A 73 -5.51 -6.26 10.08
C LEU A 73 -4.47 -5.73 11.07
N ARG A 74 -4.30 -4.40 11.15
CA ARG A 74 -3.43 -3.77 12.14
C ARG A 74 -3.91 -4.03 13.56
N ARG A 75 -5.20 -3.84 13.83
CA ARG A 75 -5.81 -4.06 15.15
C ARG A 75 -5.64 -5.50 15.61
N LEU A 76 -5.94 -6.47 14.73
CA LEU A 76 -5.86 -7.90 15.04
C LEU A 76 -4.41 -8.34 15.34
N ASN A 77 -3.44 -7.77 14.62
CA ASN A 77 -2.03 -8.11 14.78
C ASN A 77 -1.27 -7.16 15.73
N LYS A 78 -1.98 -6.27 16.43
CA LYS A 78 -1.42 -5.27 17.37
C LYS A 78 -0.31 -4.40 16.75
N ILE A 79 -0.43 -4.12 15.47
CA ILE A 79 0.51 -3.26 14.73
C ILE A 79 0.09 -1.81 14.96
N SER A 80 0.94 -1.01 15.60
CA SER A 80 0.68 0.41 15.79
C SER A 80 0.69 1.14 14.45
N HIS A 81 -0.36 1.92 14.18
CA HIS A 81 -0.40 2.80 13.03
C HIS A 81 -0.05 4.22 13.42
N ILE A 82 1.01 4.76 12.85
CA ILE A 82 1.27 6.19 12.83
C ILE A 82 1.14 6.64 11.38
N CYS A 83 0.03 7.31 11.06
CA CYS A 83 -0.12 8.00 9.77
C CYS A 83 1.01 9.03 9.64
N VAL A 84 1.90 8.80 8.70
CA VAL A 84 3.14 9.55 8.53
C VAL A 84 2.91 11.04 8.25
N ILE A 85 1.88 11.43 7.47
CA ILE A 85 1.58 12.85 7.23
C ILE A 85 0.06 13.03 7.03
N LYS A 86 -0.64 13.51 8.06
CA LYS A 86 -2.07 13.90 7.91
C LYS A 86 -2.25 15.25 7.20
N LYS A 87 -1.24 16.14 7.24
CA LYS A 87 -1.19 17.43 6.54
C LYS A 87 0.26 17.79 6.21
N PHE A 88 0.61 17.86 4.93
CA PHE A 88 1.87 18.45 4.49
C PHE A 88 1.78 19.97 4.67
N GLN A 89 2.72 20.57 5.42
CA GLN A 89 2.80 22.02 5.62
C GLN A 89 4.00 22.57 4.85
N PRO A 90 3.81 23.10 3.62
CA PRO A 90 4.91 23.57 2.78
C PRO A 90 5.80 24.60 3.49
N SER A 91 5.19 25.50 4.29
CA SER A 91 5.87 26.54 5.06
C SER A 91 6.92 26.00 6.05
N LYS A 92 6.84 24.73 6.47
CA LYS A 92 7.86 24.09 7.34
C LYS A 92 9.14 23.69 6.61
N TYR A 93 9.09 23.66 5.27
CA TYR A 93 10.16 23.15 4.41
C TYR A 93 10.59 24.13 3.32
N GLU A 94 9.85 25.23 3.15
CA GLU A 94 10.08 26.25 2.13
C GLU A 94 11.49 26.88 2.16
N LYS A 95 12.08 26.96 3.37
CA LYS A 95 13.44 27.47 3.57
C LYS A 95 14.53 26.38 3.60
N ASP A 96 14.13 25.12 3.61
CA ASP A 96 15.04 23.98 3.77
C ASP A 96 14.46 22.74 3.07
N ILE A 97 14.71 22.68 1.77
CA ILE A 97 14.30 21.57 0.91
C ILE A 97 15.01 20.28 1.34
N GLN A 98 16.24 20.36 1.87
CA GLN A 98 16.96 19.17 2.35
C GLN A 98 16.25 18.53 3.53
N LYS A 99 15.66 19.32 4.43
CA LYS A 99 14.83 18.81 5.51
C LYS A 99 13.61 18.05 5.02
N ALA A 100 13.00 18.45 3.90
CA ALA A 100 11.91 17.69 3.28
C ALA A 100 12.41 16.36 2.72
N ILE A 101 13.58 16.36 2.07
CA ILE A 101 14.22 15.15 1.52
C ILE A 101 14.54 14.18 2.66
N ILE A 102 15.21 14.62 3.72
CA ILE A 102 15.57 13.79 4.89
C ILE A 102 14.30 13.26 5.58
N TYR A 103 13.27 14.09 5.72
CA TYR A 103 12.01 13.66 6.33
C TYR A 103 11.32 12.59 5.48
N ARG A 104 11.31 12.74 4.15
CA ARG A 104 10.84 11.73 3.21
C ARG A 104 11.66 10.44 3.30
N GLU A 105 12.99 10.55 3.43
CA GLU A 105 13.94 9.44 3.58
C GLU A 105 13.68 8.56 4.80
N ARG A 106 13.15 9.10 5.91
CA ARG A 106 12.81 8.32 7.11
C ARG A 106 11.74 7.26 6.91
N PHE A 107 10.96 7.36 5.84
CA PHE A 107 9.90 6.38 5.52
C PHE A 107 10.35 5.33 4.52
N TYR A 108 11.57 5.46 3.98
CA TYR A 108 12.17 4.47 3.11
C TYR A 108 12.97 3.47 3.93
N VAL A 109 12.52 2.22 3.97
CA VAL A 109 13.31 1.11 4.51
C VAL A 109 13.89 0.35 3.33
N LYS A 110 15.22 0.21 3.32
CA LYS A 110 15.94 -0.58 2.33
C LYS A 110 16.13 -1.98 2.90
N HIS A 111 15.59 -2.98 2.21
CA HIS A 111 15.87 -4.39 2.48
C HIS A 111 16.86 -4.88 1.43
N GLN A 112 17.86 -5.66 1.87
CA GLN A 112 18.81 -6.30 0.98
C GLN A 112 18.52 -7.79 0.99
N GLU A 113 17.95 -8.29 -0.11
CA GLU A 113 17.65 -9.71 -0.29
C GLU A 113 18.30 -10.16 -1.60
N LEU A 114 19.08 -11.25 -1.55
CA LEU A 114 19.58 -12.01 -2.70
C LEU A 114 20.01 -11.17 -3.91
N GLY A 115 20.87 -10.17 -3.68
CA GLY A 115 21.51 -9.40 -4.76
C GLY A 115 20.72 -8.20 -5.28
N TYR A 116 19.56 -7.87 -4.72
CA TYR A 116 18.80 -6.65 -5.05
C TYR A 116 18.45 -5.83 -3.80
N ILE A 117 18.29 -4.53 -3.99
CA ILE A 117 17.83 -3.59 -2.96
C ILE A 117 16.34 -3.38 -3.18
N ALA A 118 15.51 -3.93 -2.29
CA ALA A 118 14.09 -3.64 -2.25
C ALA A 118 13.85 -2.42 -1.36
N ILE A 119 13.16 -1.41 -1.89
CA ILE A 119 12.78 -0.21 -1.14
C ILE A 119 11.32 -0.34 -0.75
N SER A 120 11.04 -0.47 0.55
CA SER A 120 9.69 -0.51 1.10
C SER A 120 9.37 0.81 1.79
N TYR A 121 8.09 1.19 1.80
CA TYR A 121 7.60 2.32 2.58
C TYR A 121 7.07 1.77 3.90
N VAL A 122 7.71 2.13 5.00
CA VAL A 122 7.31 1.63 6.34
C VAL A 122 6.75 2.79 7.14
N CYS A 123 5.56 2.59 7.68
CA CYS A 123 4.95 3.52 8.62
C CYS A 123 5.54 3.23 10.01
N ASN A 124 6.36 4.16 10.53
CA ASN A 124 6.88 4.13 11.90
C ASN A 124 5.88 4.72 12.87
#